data_AF-A0A8J6LVG4-F1
#
_entry.id   AF-A0A8J6LVG4-F1
#
_cell.length_a   1.000
_cell.length_b   1.000
_cell.length_c   1.000
_cell.angle_alpha   90.00
_cell.angle_beta   90.00
_cell.angle_gamma   90.00
#
_symmetry.space_group_name_H-M   'P 1'
#
loop_
_entity.id
_entity.type
_entity.pdbx_description
1 polymer ?
#
loop_
_entity_poly.entity_id
_entity_poly.type
_entity_poly.pdbx_seq_one_letter_code
_entity_poly.pdbx_strand_id
1 'polypeptide(L)'
;MTEKIDRIRSVLTACIAGLTAAWGWFGWLVLLWVATMAADYLTGTAVAIKSGDWQSKEAREGLWHKGGMMVAVAAAGGTDLVIGLIIGNIPSIKLPFTYPALLSTVVIVWYIITELGSVVENAGQLGAPVPQFLRRCLGQLADTVESSALDDTGCKPSNKK
;
A
#
# COMPACT_ATOMS: atom_id res chain seq x y z
N MET A 1 -25.45 5.65 19.34
CA MET A 1 -24.15 6.12 18.78
C MET A 1 -23.02 5.17 19.17
N THR A 2 -22.95 4.79 20.44
CA THR A 2 -22.10 3.73 21.01
C THR A 2 -22.19 2.39 20.27
N GLU A 3 -23.40 1.88 20.01
CA GLU A 3 -23.58 0.58 19.34
C GLU A 3 -22.92 0.50 17.93
N LYS A 4 -22.96 1.59 17.15
CA LYS A 4 -22.28 1.66 15.84
C LYS A 4 -20.76 1.66 15.98
N ILE A 5 -20.25 2.38 16.98
CA ILE A 5 -18.81 2.46 17.29
C ILE A 5 -18.30 1.10 17.77
N ASP A 6 -19.06 0.42 18.61
CA ASP A 6 -18.71 -0.90 19.13
C ASP A 6 -18.76 -1.98 18.04
N ARG A 7 -19.72 -1.88 17.11
CA ARG A 7 -19.76 -2.76 15.93
C ARG A 7 -18.57 -2.52 14.99
N ILE A 8 -18.20 -1.27 14.74
CA ILE A 8 -17.01 -0.93 13.93
C ILE A 8 -15.74 -1.47 14.61
N ARG A 9 -15.58 -1.26 15.92
CA ARG A 9 -14.44 -1.78 16.69
C ARG A 9 -14.38 -3.30 16.66
N SER A 10 -15.52 -3.97 16.82
CA SER A 10 -15.60 -5.43 16.79
C SER A 10 -15.22 -5.98 15.41
N VAL A 11 -15.79 -5.42 14.33
CA VAL A 11 -15.42 -5.81 12.95
C VAL A 11 -13.95 -5.54 12.69
N LEU A 12 -13.43 -4.38 13.08
CA LEU A 12 -12.02 -4.05 12.90
C LEU A 12 -11.12 -5.03 13.66
N THR A 13 -11.44 -5.32 14.93
CA THR A 13 -10.68 -6.26 15.77
C THR A 13 -10.74 -7.68 15.21
N ALA A 14 -11.90 -8.12 14.72
CA ALA A 14 -12.08 -9.42 14.08
C ALA A 14 -11.31 -9.52 12.76
N CYS A 15 -11.29 -8.46 11.95
CA CYS A 15 -10.48 -8.39 10.73
C CYS A 15 -8.98 -8.44 11.06
N ILE A 16 -8.51 -7.66 12.04
CA ILE A 16 -7.11 -7.64 12.47
C ILE A 16 -6.68 -9.01 13.03
N ALA A 17 -7.49 -9.58 13.92
CA ALA A 17 -7.24 -10.89 14.51
C ALA A 17 -7.30 -12.00 13.44
N GLY A 18 -8.26 -11.95 12.53
CA GLY A 18 -8.40 -12.88 11.41
C GLY A 18 -7.23 -12.83 10.43
N LEU A 19 -6.79 -11.63 10.05
CA LEU A 19 -5.62 -11.43 9.19
C LEU A 19 -4.33 -11.93 9.86
N THR A 20 -4.15 -11.63 11.14
CA THR A 20 -2.98 -12.08 11.92
C THR A 20 -2.97 -13.60 12.10
N ALA A 21 -4.13 -14.21 12.36
CA ALA A 21 -4.26 -15.65 12.52
C ALA A 21 -4.10 -16.41 11.19
N ALA A 22 -4.57 -15.85 10.07
CA ALA A 22 -4.52 -16.51 8.76
C ALA A 22 -3.12 -16.42 8.10
N TRP A 23 -2.43 -15.30 8.25
CA TRP A 23 -1.20 -15.00 7.49
C TRP A 23 0.05 -14.75 8.36
N GLY A 24 -0.08 -14.74 9.69
CA GLY A 24 1.04 -14.55 10.61
C GLY A 24 1.76 -13.22 10.39
N TRP A 25 3.05 -13.28 10.07
CA TRP A 25 3.91 -12.11 9.87
C TRP A 25 3.43 -11.19 8.73
N PHE A 26 2.82 -11.74 7.67
CA PHE A 26 2.30 -10.98 6.54
C PHE A 26 1.09 -10.11 6.94
N GLY A 27 0.30 -10.53 7.92
CA GLY A 27 -0.78 -9.72 8.47
C GLY A 27 -0.28 -8.38 9.01
N TRP A 28 0.90 -8.34 9.62
CA TRP A 28 1.51 -7.09 10.09
C TRP A 28 1.91 -6.15 8.96
N LEU A 29 2.29 -6.66 7.80
CA LEU A 29 2.56 -5.84 6.61
C LEU A 29 1.29 -5.18 6.10
N VAL A 30 0.19 -5.93 6.02
CA VAL A 30 -1.13 -5.38 5.64
C VAL A 30 -1.56 -4.28 6.62
N LEU A 31 -1.37 -4.50 7.93
CA LEU A 31 -1.71 -3.50 8.94
C LEU A 31 -0.86 -2.23 8.82
N LEU A 32 0.45 -2.38 8.60
CA LEU A 32 1.35 -1.26 8.37
C LEU A 32 0.92 -0.46 7.13
N TRP A 33 0.58 -1.15 6.05
CA TRP A 33 0.11 -0.53 4.81
C TRP A 33 -1.19 0.27 4.99
N VAL A 34 -2.18 -0.31 5.68
CA VAL A 34 -3.44 0.39 5.99
C VAL A 34 -3.16 1.59 6.91
N ALA A 35 -2.25 1.45 7.87
CA ALA A 35 -1.85 2.55 8.75
C ALA A 35 -1.18 3.69 7.97
N THR A 36 -0.33 3.39 6.98
CA THR A 36 0.29 4.42 6.13
C THR A 36 -0.75 5.14 5.27
N MET A 37 -1.71 4.43 4.68
CA MET A 37 -2.82 5.06 3.93
C MET A 37 -3.68 5.99 4.81
N ALA A 38 -3.92 5.58 6.07
CA ALA A 38 -4.67 6.37 7.02
C ALA A 38 -3.89 7.63 7.44
N ALA A 39 -2.59 7.49 7.72
CA ALA A 39 -1.71 8.62 8.02
C ALA A 39 -1.63 9.59 6.83
N ASP A 40 -1.54 9.07 5.61
CA ASP A 40 -1.53 9.87 4.38
C ASP A 40 -2.83 10.64 4.23
N TYR A 41 -3.98 9.98 4.40
CA TYR A 41 -5.28 10.65 4.32
C TYR A 41 -5.44 11.76 5.36
N LEU A 42 -5.02 11.51 6.61
CA LEU A 42 -5.08 12.50 7.69
C LEU A 42 -4.15 13.68 7.44
N THR A 43 -2.91 13.42 7.00
CA THR A 43 -1.93 14.46 6.73
C THR A 43 -2.32 15.29 5.49
N GLY A 44 -2.79 14.66 4.41
CA GLY A 44 -3.31 15.35 3.24
C GLY A 44 -4.57 16.19 3.55
N THR A 45 -5.48 15.67 4.39
CA THR A 45 -6.63 16.43 4.89
C THR A 45 -6.19 17.65 5.69
N ALA A 46 -5.20 17.50 6.57
CA ALA A 46 -4.66 18.61 7.36
C ALA A 46 -3.98 19.67 6.49
N VAL A 47 -3.26 19.26 5.43
CA VAL A 47 -2.68 20.17 4.43
C VAL A 47 -3.79 20.96 3.72
N ALA A 48 -4.82 20.29 3.21
CA ALA A 48 -5.93 20.93 2.50
C ALA A 48 -6.72 21.93 3.37
N ILE A 49 -6.88 21.63 4.67
CA ILE A 49 -7.49 22.56 5.64
C ILE A 49 -6.58 23.78 5.85
N LYS A 50 -5.26 23.57 5.95
CA LYS A 50 -4.27 24.66 6.15
C LYS A 50 -4.15 25.56 4.92
N SER A 51 -4.25 25.01 3.71
CA SER A 51 -4.22 25.79 2.46
C SER A 51 -5.55 26.44 2.12
N GLY A 52 -6.67 25.97 2.69
CA GLY A 52 -8.01 26.49 2.42
C GLY A 52 -8.61 26.02 1.09
N ASP A 53 -7.87 25.24 0.29
CA ASP A 53 -8.25 24.74 -1.03
C ASP A 53 -8.91 23.35 -0.93
N TRP A 54 -10.00 23.23 -0.20
CA TRP A 54 -10.76 21.98 -0.14
C TRP A 54 -11.56 21.76 -1.44
N GLN A 55 -10.91 21.20 -2.47
CA GLN A 55 -11.61 20.82 -3.69
C GLN A 55 -12.10 19.36 -3.63
N SER A 56 -13.42 19.19 -3.76
CA SER A 56 -14.09 17.89 -3.79
C SER A 56 -13.55 16.93 -4.87
N LYS A 57 -12.95 17.46 -5.94
CA LYS A 57 -12.34 16.66 -7.01
C LYS A 57 -11.07 15.94 -6.53
N GLU A 58 -10.17 16.63 -5.85
CA GLU A 58 -8.91 16.07 -5.34
C GLU A 58 -9.19 14.99 -4.28
N ALA A 59 -10.17 15.22 -3.40
CA ALA A 59 -10.59 14.22 -2.41
C ALA A 59 -11.15 12.94 -3.06
N ARG A 60 -11.85 13.05 -4.20
CA ARG A 60 -12.38 11.90 -4.94
C ARG A 60 -11.29 11.15 -5.71
N GLU A 61 -10.36 11.86 -6.32
CA GLU A 61 -9.22 11.24 -7.01
C GLU A 61 -8.34 10.46 -6.03
N GLY A 62 -8.09 11.01 -4.83
CA GLY A 62 -7.42 10.28 -3.76
C GLY A 62 -8.14 9.00 -3.36
N LEU A 63 -9.49 9.02 -3.30
CA LEU A 63 -10.27 7.82 -2.99
C LEU A 63 -10.21 6.77 -4.12
N TRP A 64 -10.25 7.19 -5.39
CA TRP A 64 -10.12 6.27 -6.52
C TRP A 64 -8.73 5.65 -6.62
N HIS A 65 -7.69 6.43 -6.36
CA HIS A 65 -6.31 5.92 -6.33
C HIS A 65 -6.16 4.84 -5.26
N LYS A 66 -6.62 5.12 -4.04
CA LYS A 66 -6.65 4.19 -2.91
C LYS A 66 -7.50 2.95 -3.19
N GLY A 67 -8.63 3.11 -3.88
CA GLY A 67 -9.47 2.01 -4.36
C GLY A 67 -8.75 1.11 -5.38
N GLY A 68 -8.03 1.70 -6.33
CA GLY A 68 -7.23 0.98 -7.32
C GLY A 68 -6.13 0.13 -6.69
N MET A 69 -5.47 0.66 -5.65
CA MET A 69 -4.44 -0.09 -4.90
C MET A 69 -5.03 -1.31 -4.18
N MET A 70 -6.24 -1.21 -3.61
CA MET A 70 -6.92 -2.36 -3.00
C MET A 70 -7.18 -3.48 -4.01
N VAL A 71 -7.56 -3.12 -5.25
CA VAL A 71 -7.78 -4.10 -6.33
C VAL A 71 -6.45 -4.75 -6.74
N ALA A 72 -5.36 -3.99 -6.83
CA ALA A 72 -4.04 -4.52 -7.16
C ALA A 72 -3.52 -5.51 -6.10
N VAL A 73 -3.67 -5.19 -4.81
CA VAL A 73 -3.31 -6.11 -3.72
C VAL A 73 -4.19 -7.37 -3.74
N ALA A 74 -5.49 -7.23 -4.02
CA ALA A 74 -6.39 -8.38 -4.17
C ALA A 74 -6.00 -9.28 -5.35
N ALA A 75 -5.60 -8.68 -6.49
CA ALA A 75 -5.10 -9.41 -7.65
C ALA A 75 -3.81 -10.17 -7.31
N ALA A 76 -2.86 -9.51 -6.64
CA ALA A 76 -1.61 -10.11 -6.17
C ALA A 76 -1.86 -11.30 -5.22
N GLY A 77 -2.77 -11.14 -4.26
CA GLY A 77 -3.21 -12.22 -3.37
C GLY A 77 -3.88 -13.37 -4.13
N GLY A 78 -4.70 -13.07 -5.13
CA GLY A 78 -5.30 -14.06 -6.02
C GLY A 78 -4.23 -14.87 -6.79
N THR A 79 -3.20 -14.20 -7.31
CA THR A 79 -2.07 -14.87 -7.97
C THR A 79 -1.29 -15.77 -7.01
N ASP A 80 -1.02 -15.31 -5.79
CA ASP A 80 -0.35 -16.12 -4.77
C ASP A 80 -1.18 -17.36 -4.38
N LEU A 81 -2.51 -17.25 -4.31
CA LEU A 81 -3.39 -18.39 -4.07
C LEU A 81 -3.30 -19.41 -5.21
N VAL A 82 -3.32 -18.96 -6.47
CA VAL A 82 -3.17 -19.85 -7.63
C VAL A 82 -1.81 -20.55 -7.61
N ILE A 83 -0.73 -19.82 -7.33
CA ILE A 83 0.63 -20.38 -7.22
C ILE A 83 0.70 -21.41 -6.07
N GLY A 84 0.14 -21.07 -4.91
CA GLY A 84 0.08 -21.98 -3.76
C GLY A 84 -0.69 -23.27 -4.06
N LEU A 85 -1.81 -23.19 -4.78
CA LEU A 85 -2.58 -24.35 -5.22
C LEU A 85 -1.78 -25.23 -6.19
N ILE A 86 -1.04 -24.64 -7.13
CA ILE A 86 -0.21 -25.37 -8.10
C ILE A 86 0.92 -26.12 -7.37
N ILE A 87 1.64 -25.45 -6.47
CA ILE A 87 2.74 -26.05 -5.70
C ILE A 87 2.21 -27.17 -4.79
N GLY A 88 1.04 -26.98 -4.16
CA GLY A 88 0.44 -27.98 -3.27
C GLY A 88 -0.08 -29.24 -3.97
N ASN A 89 -0.43 -29.16 -5.26
CA ASN A 89 -1.02 -30.27 -6.03
C ASN A 89 -0.06 -30.92 -7.04
N ILE A 90 1.11 -30.34 -7.32
CA ILE A 90 2.13 -30.92 -8.20
C ILE A 90 3.30 -31.48 -7.37
N PRO A 91 3.37 -32.81 -7.12
CA PRO A 91 4.39 -33.41 -6.24
C PRO A 91 5.83 -33.31 -6.78
N SER A 92 6.01 -32.93 -8.04
CA SER A 92 7.31 -32.75 -8.70
C SER A 92 7.96 -31.40 -8.44
N ILE A 93 7.24 -30.43 -7.87
CA ILE A 93 7.76 -29.09 -7.55
C ILE A 93 7.88 -28.96 -6.03
N LYS A 94 9.07 -29.29 -5.51
CA LYS A 94 9.43 -29.01 -4.12
C LYS A 94 10.31 -27.77 -4.08
N LEU A 95 9.76 -26.64 -3.64
CA LEU A 95 10.59 -25.49 -3.32
C LEU A 95 11.38 -25.77 -2.03
N PRO A 96 12.66 -25.36 -1.95
CA PRO A 96 13.48 -25.52 -0.75
C PRO A 96 13.06 -24.58 0.39
N PHE A 97 12.07 -23.72 0.16
CA PHE A 97 11.51 -22.77 1.12
C PHE A 97 9.98 -22.78 1.08
N THR A 98 9.34 -22.39 2.19
CA THR A 98 7.89 -22.23 2.27
C THR A 98 7.47 -21.00 1.47
N TYR A 99 6.51 -21.13 0.55
CA TYR A 99 5.94 -20.03 -0.24
C TYR A 99 4.68 -19.49 0.48
N PRO A 100 4.75 -18.39 1.26
CA PRO A 100 3.63 -18.00 2.12
C PRO A 100 2.66 -17.06 1.41
N ALA A 101 3.17 -16.21 0.51
CA ALA A 101 2.50 -15.30 -0.44
C ALA A 101 3.55 -14.28 -0.95
N LEU A 102 4.53 -14.73 -1.75
CA LEU A 102 5.70 -13.89 -2.08
C LEU A 102 5.34 -12.68 -2.94
N LEU A 103 4.41 -12.84 -3.88
CA LEU A 103 4.08 -11.78 -4.83
C LEU A 103 3.33 -10.63 -4.13
N SER A 104 2.34 -10.97 -3.31
CA SER A 104 1.61 -10.01 -2.47
C SER A 104 2.51 -9.35 -1.44
N THR A 105 3.52 -10.06 -0.90
CA THR A 105 4.52 -9.45 0.00
C THR A 105 5.27 -8.32 -0.72
N VAL A 106 5.76 -8.57 -1.93
CA VAL A 106 6.49 -7.58 -2.72
C VAL A 106 5.58 -6.38 -3.05
N VAL A 107 4.35 -6.65 -3.51
CA VAL A 107 3.38 -5.59 -3.88
C VAL A 107 2.96 -4.74 -2.68
N ILE A 108 2.79 -5.34 -1.50
CA ILE A 108 2.44 -4.58 -0.29
C ILE A 108 3.63 -3.73 0.18
N VAL A 109 4.84 -4.28 0.20
CA VAL A 109 6.05 -3.52 0.56
C VAL A 109 6.24 -2.34 -0.38
N TRP A 110 6.02 -2.56 -1.67
CA TRP A 110 6.00 -1.52 -2.68
C TRP A 110 5.01 -0.39 -2.32
N TYR A 111 3.75 -0.73 -2.06
CA TYR A 111 2.74 0.27 -1.72
C TYR A 111 3.00 0.98 -0.38
N ILE A 112 3.62 0.33 0.59
CA ILE A 112 4.04 0.98 1.85
C ILE A 112 5.05 2.10 1.54
N ILE A 113 6.04 1.82 0.69
CA ILE A 113 7.07 2.81 0.33
C ILE A 113 6.44 4.01 -0.38
N THR A 114 5.53 3.77 -1.33
CA THR A 114 4.86 4.85 -2.07
C THR A 114 3.97 5.71 -1.16
N GLU A 115 3.22 5.10 -0.26
CA GLU A 115 2.37 5.82 0.72
C GLU A 115 3.21 6.61 1.73
N LEU A 116 4.33 6.05 2.20
CA LEU A 116 5.27 6.77 3.07
C LEU A 116 5.87 8.00 2.36
N GLY A 117 6.13 7.91 1.06
CA GLY A 117 6.54 9.05 0.24
C GLY A 117 5.51 10.19 0.30
N SER A 118 4.24 9.87 0.08
CA SER A 118 3.13 10.83 0.15
C SER A 118 2.95 11.44 1.55
N VAL A 119 3.03 10.63 2.61
CA VAL A 119 3.00 11.12 4.01
C VAL A 119 4.13 12.12 4.28
N VAL A 120 5.33 11.81 3.80
CA VAL A 120 6.52 12.65 3.98
C VAL A 120 6.39 13.98 3.23
N GLU A 121 5.77 13.98 2.06
CA GLU A 121 5.44 15.19 1.31
C GLU A 121 4.42 16.04 2.07
N ASN A 122 3.30 15.45 2.50
CA ASN A 122 2.26 16.12 3.26
C ASN A 122 2.81 16.70 4.59
N ALA A 123 3.64 15.95 5.31
CA ALA A 123 4.31 16.42 6.52
C ALA A 123 5.21 17.63 6.25
N GLY A 124 5.86 17.66 5.09
CA GLY A 124 6.62 18.81 4.60
C GLY A 124 5.77 20.07 4.42
N GLN A 125 4.62 19.93 3.78
CA GLN A 125 3.68 21.04 3.54
C GLN A 125 3.05 21.56 4.85
N LEU A 126 2.88 20.67 5.84
CA LEU A 126 2.49 21.05 7.19
C LEU A 126 3.57 21.87 7.93
N GLY A 127 4.83 21.82 7.47
CA GLY A 127 5.95 22.57 8.04
C GLY A 127 6.80 21.75 9.01
N ALA A 128 6.64 20.42 9.04
CA ALA A 128 7.50 19.56 9.84
C ALA A 128 8.93 19.54 9.26
N PRO A 129 9.98 19.63 10.09
CA PRO A 129 11.36 19.49 9.63
C PRO A 129 11.63 18.02 9.28
N VAL A 130 11.34 17.63 8.04
CA VAL A 130 11.59 16.27 7.56
C VAL A 130 13.04 16.14 7.07
N PRO A 131 13.83 15.18 7.57
CA PRO A 131 15.19 14.94 7.09
C PRO A 131 15.23 14.68 5.58
N GLN A 132 16.13 15.39 4.88
CA GLN A 132 16.23 15.32 3.43
C GLN A 132 16.68 13.94 2.91
N PHE A 133 17.40 13.17 3.74
CA PHE A 133 17.79 11.80 3.41
C PHE A 133 16.57 10.88 3.26
N LEU A 134 15.55 11.01 4.13
CA LEU A 134 14.34 10.19 4.06
C LEU A 134 13.56 10.43 2.77
N ARG A 135 13.42 11.70 2.38
CA ARG A 135 12.80 12.09 1.10
C ARG A 135 13.54 11.49 -0.09
N ARG A 136 14.86 11.58 -0.10
CA ARG A 136 15.70 11.07 -1.19
C ARG A 136 15.65 9.55 -1.28
N CYS A 137 15.74 8.83 -0.16
CA CYS A 137 15.64 7.38 -0.14
C CYS A 137 14.28 6.92 -0.67
N LEU A 138 13.17 7.46 -0.15
CA LEU A 138 11.83 7.06 -0.60
C LEU A 138 11.61 7.36 -2.09
N GLY A 139 12.05 8.52 -2.58
CA GLY A 139 11.98 8.87 -4.00
C GLY A 139 12.79 7.91 -4.87
N GLN A 140 14.04 7.62 -4.51
CA GLN A 140 14.89 6.69 -5.26
C GLN A 140 14.33 5.26 -5.29
N LEU A 141 13.75 4.80 -4.19
CA LEU A 141 13.13 3.47 -4.14
C LEU A 141 11.90 3.40 -5.08
N ALA A 142 11.08 4.45 -5.12
CA ALA A 142 9.94 4.53 -6.03
C ALA A 142 10.40 4.62 -7.50
N ASP A 143 11.36 5.49 -7.82
CA ASP A 143 11.83 5.65 -9.20
C ASP A 143 12.49 4.38 -9.75
N THR A 144 13.24 3.65 -8.92
CA THR A 144 13.98 2.44 -9.34
C THR A 144 13.05 1.33 -9.79
N VAL A 145 11.97 1.10 -9.07
CA VAL A 145 11.04 0.00 -9.37
C VAL A 145 10.08 0.39 -10.50
N GLU A 146 9.69 1.66 -10.62
CA GLU A 146 8.94 2.13 -11.80
C GLU A 146 9.79 1.99 -13.07
N SER A 147 11.08 2.38 -13.03
CA SER A 147 12.01 2.16 -14.14
C SER A 147 12.18 0.68 -14.47
N SER A 148 12.24 -0.18 -13.45
CA SER A 148 12.38 -1.64 -13.65
C SER A 148 11.12 -2.25 -14.28
N ALA A 149 9.94 -1.69 -14.04
CA ALA A 149 8.70 -2.11 -14.70
C ALA A 149 8.64 -1.66 -16.17
N LEU A 150 9.20 -0.48 -16.48
CA LEU A 150 9.24 0.09 -17.84
C LEU A 150 10.32 -0.54 -18.73
N ASP A 151 11.38 -1.11 -18.17
CA ASP A 151 12.42 -1.79 -18.96
C ASP A 151 11.93 -3.14 -19.55
N ASP A 152 10.95 -3.80 -18.92
CA ASP A 152 10.35 -5.05 -19.41
C ASP A 152 9.19 -4.81 -20.40
N THR A 153 8.48 -3.67 -20.31
CA THR A 153 7.50 -3.23 -21.30
C THR A 153 8.12 -2.12 -22.14
N GLY A 154 8.68 -2.41 -23.32
CA GLY A 154 9.38 -1.45 -24.19
C GLY A 154 8.58 -0.24 -24.72
N CYS A 155 7.87 0.48 -23.85
CA CYS A 155 7.08 1.66 -24.10
C CYS A 155 7.70 2.81 -23.28
N LYS A 156 8.55 3.60 -23.92
CA LYS A 156 9.05 4.85 -23.32
C LYS A 156 7.87 5.77 -22.99
N PRO A 157 7.84 6.43 -21.82
CA PRO A 157 6.84 7.44 -21.53
C PRO A 157 7.00 8.61 -22.50
N SER A 158 5.90 8.93 -23.18
CA SER A 158 5.79 10.13 -24.00
C SER A 158 5.92 11.37 -23.10
N ASN A 159 6.95 12.14 -23.41
CA ASN A 159 7.35 13.37 -22.74
C ASN A 159 6.19 14.38 -22.76
N LYS A 160 5.50 14.58 -21.63
CA LYS A 160 4.54 15.70 -21.49
C LYS A 160 5.32 16.97 -21.15
N LYS A 161 5.39 17.87 -22.13
CA LYS A 161 5.69 19.29 -21.93
C LYS A 161 4.60 19.98 -21.13
#